data_AF-A0A3R7QUI8-F1
#
_entry.id   AF-A0A3R7QUI8-F1
#
_cell.length_a   1.000
_cell.length_b   1.000
_cell.length_c   1.000
_cell.angle_alpha   90.00
_cell.angle_beta   90.00
_cell.angle_gamma   90.00
#
_symmetry.space_group_name_H-M   'P 1'
#
loop_
_entity.id
_entity.type
_entity.pdbx_description
1 polymer ?
#
loop_
_entity_poly.entity_id
_entity_poly.type
_entity_poly.pdbx_seq_one_letter_code
_entity_poly.pdbx_strand_id
1 'polypeptide(L)'
;MSKIKLVLVMLLFFSIYQAYEWITNFKVETNNKIVEYKDKAGIERTRNIIALLMFKGNQIRLIEQYPLKTVTQCINQRNYARKKSSIKYLCADVEAQIKSGKIKKILKINKVLK
;
A
#
# COMPACT_ATOMS: atom_id res chain seq x y z
N MET A 1 35.31 33.97 -22.28
CA MET A 1 34.95 32.60 -22.69
C MET A 1 34.73 31.59 -21.54
N SER A 2 35.06 31.89 -20.28
CA SER A 2 34.80 30.97 -19.14
C SER A 2 33.39 31.12 -18.51
N LYS A 3 32.87 32.37 -18.40
CA LYS A 3 31.57 32.66 -17.76
C LYS A 3 30.36 32.02 -18.47
N ILE A 4 30.38 31.95 -19.81
CA ILE A 4 29.32 31.34 -20.62
C ILE A 4 29.24 29.82 -20.42
N LYS A 5 30.36 29.14 -20.20
CA LYS A 5 30.37 27.70 -19.90
C LYS A 5 29.66 27.39 -18.58
N LEU A 6 29.82 28.27 -17.58
CA LEU A 6 29.22 28.10 -16.26
C LEU A 6 27.69 28.25 -16.31
N VAL A 7 27.19 29.24 -17.05
CA VAL A 7 25.75 29.42 -17.29
C VAL A 7 25.14 28.23 -18.04
N LEU A 8 25.86 27.68 -19.03
CA LEU A 8 25.38 26.54 -19.81
C LEU A 8 25.33 25.25 -18.99
N VAL A 9 26.31 25.04 -18.11
CA VAL A 9 26.31 23.94 -17.14
C VAL A 9 25.14 24.08 -16.16
N MET A 10 24.88 25.29 -15.64
CA MET A 10 23.77 25.54 -14.72
C MET A 10 22.40 25.25 -15.36
N LEU A 11 22.21 25.63 -16.63
CA LEU A 11 21.00 25.30 -17.40
C LEU A 11 20.83 23.80 -17.64
N LEU A 12 21.92 23.07 -17.90
CA LEU A 12 21.89 21.60 -18.05
C LEU A 12 21.48 20.89 -16.76
N PHE A 13 22.03 21.30 -15.61
CA PHE A 13 21.62 20.72 -14.33
C PHE A 13 20.14 21.00 -14.03
N PHE A 14 19.66 22.19 -14.36
CA PHE A 14 18.25 22.55 -14.15
C PHE A 14 17.29 21.73 -15.02
N SER A 15 17.64 21.49 -16.28
CA SER A 15 16.80 20.68 -17.18
C SER A 15 16.78 19.20 -16.78
N ILE A 16 17.91 18.65 -16.32
CA ILE A 16 17.99 17.28 -15.80
C ILE A 16 17.14 17.12 -14.54
N TYR A 17 17.19 18.09 -13.61
CA TYR A 17 16.38 18.08 -12.40
C TYR A 17 14.88 18.07 -12.73
N GLN A 18 14.43 18.96 -13.62
CA GLN A 18 13.03 18.98 -14.06
C GLN A 18 12.60 17.70 -14.78
N ALA A 19 13.45 17.15 -15.66
CA ALA A 19 13.16 15.90 -16.33
C ALA A 19 13.00 14.73 -15.33
N TYR A 20 13.83 14.70 -14.28
CA TYR A 20 13.74 13.70 -13.22
C TYR A 20 12.43 13.77 -12.43
N GLU A 21 12.00 14.98 -12.03
CA GLU A 21 10.72 15.17 -11.34
C GLU A 21 9.53 14.79 -12.23
N TRP A 22 9.56 15.12 -13.52
CA TRP A 22 8.48 14.75 -14.45
C TRP A 22 8.38 13.23 -14.64
N ILE A 23 9.50 12.53 -14.82
CA ILE A 23 9.53 11.07 -14.99
C ILE A 23 9.04 10.36 -13.73
N THR A 24 9.47 10.81 -12.54
CA THR A 24 9.07 10.19 -11.26
C THR A 24 7.57 10.37 -11.00
N ASN A 25 7.04 11.59 -11.19
CA ASN A 25 5.61 11.86 -11.07
C ASN A 25 4.77 11.07 -12.09
N PHE A 26 5.21 11.00 -13.35
CA PHE A 26 4.52 10.21 -14.38
C PHE A 26 4.46 8.72 -14.03
N LYS A 27 5.53 8.16 -13.47
CA LYS A 27 5.59 6.74 -13.07
C LYS A 27 4.61 6.43 -11.93
N VAL A 28 4.49 7.34 -10.96
CA VAL A 28 3.53 7.21 -9.85
C VAL A 28 2.09 7.26 -10.37
N GLU A 29 1.77 8.23 -11.23
CA GLU A 29 0.42 8.37 -11.76
C GLU A 29 0.02 7.21 -12.69
N THR A 30 0.95 6.74 -13.52
CA THR A 30 0.73 5.58 -14.39
C THR A 30 0.47 4.31 -13.57
N ASN A 31 1.24 4.10 -12.48
CA ASN A 31 1.00 2.97 -11.59
C ASN A 31 -0.38 3.03 -10.92
N ASN A 32 -0.81 4.21 -10.47
CA ASN A 32 -2.13 4.38 -9.87
C ASN A 32 -3.26 4.06 -10.86
N LYS A 33 -3.17 4.58 -12.10
CA LYS A 33 -4.13 4.28 -13.17
C LYS A 33 -4.16 2.80 -13.51
N ILE A 34 -2.99 2.17 -13.64
CA ILE A 34 -2.89 0.72 -13.91
C ILE A 34 -3.61 -0.08 -12.80
N VAL A 35 -3.38 0.25 -11.53
CA VAL A 35 -4.07 -0.41 -10.40
C VAL A 35 -5.58 -0.22 -10.50
N GLU A 36 -6.05 1.00 -10.78
CA GLU A 36 -7.48 1.29 -10.96
C GLU A 36 -8.11 0.53 -12.13
N TYR A 37 -7.42 0.45 -13.29
CA TYR A 37 -7.88 -0.32 -14.44
C TYR A 37 -7.99 -1.81 -14.14
N LYS A 38 -7.00 -2.37 -13.45
CA LYS A 38 -7.00 -3.79 -13.05
C LYS A 38 -8.10 -4.09 -12.04
N ASP A 39 -8.40 -3.15 -11.15
CA ASP A 39 -9.49 -3.23 -10.20
C ASP A 39 -10.87 -3.15 -10.90
N LYS A 40 -11.03 -2.26 -11.88
CA LYS A 40 -12.24 -2.17 -12.73
C LYS A 40 -12.45 -3.41 -13.61
N ALA A 41 -11.36 -4.00 -14.12
CA ALA A 41 -11.41 -5.23 -14.91
C ALA A 41 -11.63 -6.50 -14.07
N GLY A 42 -11.72 -6.39 -12.74
CA GLY A 42 -11.94 -7.53 -11.85
C GLY A 42 -10.78 -8.55 -11.84
N ILE A 43 -9.57 -8.13 -12.20
CA ILE A 43 -8.40 -9.01 -12.29
C ILE A 43 -7.88 -9.28 -10.87
N GLU A 44 -7.83 -10.56 -10.50
CA GLU A 44 -7.34 -10.99 -9.19
C GLU A 44 -5.82 -10.87 -9.10
N ARG A 45 -5.33 -10.28 -8.00
CA ARG A 45 -3.91 -10.03 -7.78
C ARG A 45 -3.50 -10.42 -6.38
N THR A 46 -2.39 -11.13 -6.28
CA THR A 46 -1.77 -11.42 -5.00
C THR A 46 -0.83 -10.27 -4.63
N ARG A 47 -1.00 -9.69 -3.44
CA ARG A 47 -0.05 -8.71 -2.90
C ARG A 47 0.03 -8.79 -1.37
N ASN A 48 1.15 -8.35 -0.82
CA ASN A 48 1.32 -8.17 0.62
C ASN A 48 0.58 -6.91 1.08
N ILE A 49 -0.23 -7.04 2.12
CA ILE A 49 -1.01 -5.96 2.71
C ILE A 49 -1.01 -6.07 4.22
N ILE A 50 -1.25 -4.94 4.87
CA ILE A 50 -1.56 -4.90 6.29
C ILE A 50 -3.07 -5.17 6.43
N ALA A 51 -3.40 -6.21 7.17
CA ALA A 51 -4.79 -6.57 7.47
C ALA A 51 -5.01 -6.71 8.97
N LEU A 52 -6.19 -6.29 9.42
CA LEU A 52 -6.69 -6.53 10.77
C LEU A 52 -7.46 -7.86 10.77
N LEU A 53 -6.93 -8.83 11.50
CA LEU A 53 -7.46 -10.18 11.63
C LEU A 53 -8.20 -10.32 12.97
N MET A 54 -9.33 -11.01 12.94
CA MET A 54 -10.08 -11.47 14.10
C MET A 54 -9.97 -12.98 14.23
N PHE A 55 -9.81 -13.46 15.45
CA PHE A 55 -9.90 -14.89 15.72
C PHE A 55 -11.22 -15.17 16.43
N LYS A 56 -12.14 -15.88 15.75
CA LYS A 56 -13.37 -16.40 16.36
C LYS A 56 -13.18 -17.90 16.56
N GLY A 57 -12.77 -18.31 17.77
CA GLY A 57 -12.34 -19.68 18.03
C GLY A 57 -11.05 -20.01 17.25
N ASN A 58 -11.07 -21.07 16.45
CA ASN A 58 -9.95 -21.49 15.59
C ASN A 58 -10.01 -20.91 14.16
N GLN A 59 -11.02 -20.12 13.82
CA GLN A 59 -11.16 -19.55 12.48
C GLN A 59 -10.67 -18.11 12.43
N ILE A 60 -9.78 -17.82 11.48
CA ILE A 60 -9.35 -16.47 11.12
C ILE A 60 -10.44 -15.83 10.28
N ARG A 61 -10.95 -14.68 10.73
CA ARG A 61 -11.88 -13.84 9.98
C ARG A 61 -11.24 -12.49 9.66
N LEU A 62 -11.40 -12.05 8.42
CA LEU A 62 -11.12 -10.68 8.00
C LEU A 62 -12.18 -9.76 8.59
N ILE A 63 -11.75 -8.69 9.26
CA ILE A 63 -12.67 -7.65 9.76
C ILE A 63 -12.88 -6.61 8.68
N GLU A 64 -11.79 -6.15 8.08
CA GLU A 64 -11.85 -5.16 7.02
C GLU A 64 -11.80 -5.85 5.65
N GLN A 65 -12.71 -5.45 4.77
CA GLN A 65 -12.69 -5.85 3.36
C GLN A 65 -11.62 -5.10 2.57
N TYR A 66 -11.08 -4.02 3.13
CA TYR A 66 -10.07 -3.18 2.48
C TYR A 66 -8.73 -3.30 3.19
N PRO A 67 -7.62 -3.21 2.45
CA PRO A 67 -6.29 -3.19 3.03
C PRO A 67 -6.04 -1.88 3.78
N LEU A 68 -5.42 -1.98 4.95
CA LEU A 68 -5.04 -0.82 5.75
C LEU A 68 -3.83 -0.13 5.11
N LYS A 69 -3.83 1.21 5.17
CA LYS A 69 -2.76 2.02 4.56
C LYS A 69 -1.49 2.04 5.41
N THR A 70 -1.63 1.95 6.74
CA THR A 70 -0.48 2.02 7.66
C THR A 70 -0.57 1.05 8.84
N VAL A 71 0.58 0.70 9.40
CA VAL A 71 0.68 -0.14 10.60
C VAL A 71 0.03 0.54 11.81
N THR A 72 0.25 1.83 11.98
CA THR A 72 -0.32 2.63 13.07
C THR A 72 -1.84 2.62 13.05
N GLN A 73 -2.45 2.75 11.86
CA GLN A 73 -3.90 2.65 11.70
C GLN A 73 -4.39 1.26 12.14
N CYS A 74 -3.70 0.20 11.74
CA CYS A 74 -4.04 -1.15 12.15
C CYS A 74 -4.00 -1.30 13.68
N ILE A 75 -2.91 -0.86 14.33
CA ILE A 75 -2.73 -0.99 15.78
C ILE A 75 -3.81 -0.21 16.54
N ASN A 76 -4.13 1.01 16.08
CA ASN A 76 -5.17 1.83 16.71
C ASN A 76 -6.54 1.18 16.62
N GLN A 77 -6.93 0.69 15.45
CA GLN A 77 -8.18 -0.04 15.27
C GLN A 77 -8.22 -1.36 16.06
N ARG A 78 -7.10 -2.10 16.11
CA ARG A 78 -6.95 -3.32 16.93
C ARG A 78 -7.24 -3.03 18.39
N ASN A 79 -6.64 -1.97 18.93
CA ASN A 79 -6.80 -1.58 20.33
C ASN A 79 -8.24 -1.12 20.61
N TYR A 80 -8.85 -0.36 19.69
CA TYR A 80 -10.25 0.03 19.79
C TYR A 80 -11.19 -1.19 19.78
N ALA A 81 -10.99 -2.13 18.86
CA ALA A 81 -11.80 -3.34 18.75
C ALA A 81 -11.67 -4.26 19.99
N ARG A 82 -10.46 -4.39 20.55
CA ARG A 82 -10.21 -5.12 21.80
C ARG A 82 -10.89 -4.47 23.01
N LYS A 83 -10.96 -3.14 23.07
CA LYS A 83 -11.69 -2.44 24.14
C LYS A 83 -13.20 -2.72 24.08
N LYS A 84 -13.74 -2.87 22.87
CA LYS A 84 -15.18 -3.04 22.64
C LYS A 84 -15.64 -4.50 22.67
N SER A 85 -14.73 -5.47 22.55
CA SER A 85 -15.09 -6.88 22.47
C SER A 85 -13.99 -7.80 22.99
N SER A 86 -14.38 -8.92 23.61
CA SER A 86 -13.49 -9.91 24.22
C SER A 86 -12.76 -10.81 23.21
N ILE A 87 -12.73 -10.42 21.93
CA ILE A 87 -12.23 -11.26 20.84
C ILE A 87 -10.77 -10.92 20.55
N LYS A 88 -9.95 -11.90 20.14
CA LYS A 88 -8.54 -11.67 19.83
C LYS A 88 -8.39 -11.03 18.45
N TYR A 89 -8.00 -9.77 18.44
CA TYR A 89 -7.62 -9.01 17.24
C TYR A 89 -6.11 -9.00 17.05
N LEU A 90 -5.63 -9.22 15.83
CA LEU A 90 -4.21 -9.21 15.47
C LEU A 90 -4.00 -8.39 14.19
N CYS A 91 -2.97 -7.55 14.20
CA CYS A 91 -2.48 -6.89 13.00
C CYS A 91 -1.40 -7.75 12.39
N ALA A 92 -1.49 -8.00 11.09
CA ALA A 92 -0.48 -8.77 10.41
C ALA A 92 -0.25 -8.26 8.99
N ASP A 93 0.98 -8.40 8.54
CA ASP A 93 1.34 -8.41 7.13
C ASP A 93 0.94 -9.77 6.56
N VAL A 94 0.03 -9.74 5.60
CA VAL A 94 -0.56 -10.92 4.98
C VAL A 94 -0.45 -10.82 3.47
N GLU A 95 -0.14 -11.95 2.85
CA GLU A 95 -0.27 -12.13 1.43
C GLU A 95 -1.73 -12.44 1.12
N ALA A 96 -2.38 -11.56 0.36
CA ALA A 96 -3.80 -11.66 0.07
C ALA A 96 -4.10 -11.48 -1.42
N GLN A 97 -5.11 -12.20 -1.88
CA GLN A 97 -5.74 -11.97 -3.17
C GLN A 97 -6.70 -10.80 -3.07
N ILE A 98 -6.45 -9.80 -3.91
CA ILE A 98 -7.25 -8.60 -4.02
C ILE A 98 -7.96 -8.60 -5.36
N LYS A 99 -9.23 -8.24 -5.32
CA LYS A 99 -10.08 -8.05 -6.49
C LYS A 99 -10.83 -6.74 -6.31
N SER A 100 -10.68 -5.81 -7.25
CA SER A 100 -11.38 -4.52 -7.22
C SER A 100 -11.14 -3.75 -5.90
N GLY A 101 -9.89 -3.72 -5.44
CA GLY A 101 -9.48 -3.07 -4.19
C GLY A 101 -9.90 -3.79 -2.90
N LYS A 102 -10.69 -4.87 -2.98
CA LYS A 102 -11.17 -5.65 -1.83
C LYS A 102 -10.37 -6.93 -1.63
N ILE A 103 -10.16 -7.29 -0.37
CA ILE A 103 -9.52 -8.54 0.03
C ILE A 103 -10.51 -9.68 -0.19
N LYS A 104 -10.24 -10.54 -1.17
CA LYS A 104 -11.04 -11.73 -1.45
C LYS A 104 -10.65 -12.88 -0.52
N LYS A 105 -9.35 -13.10 -0.37
CA LYS A 105 -8.80 -14.23 0.39
C LYS A 105 -7.41 -13.92 0.92
N ILE A 106 -7.15 -14.30 2.16
CA ILE A 106 -5.77 -14.37 2.70
C ILE A 106 -5.18 -15.71 2.29
N LEU A 107 -4.01 -15.66 1.67
CA LEU A 107 -3.24 -16.85 1.30
C LEU A 107 -2.30 -17.25 2.43
N LYS A 108 -1.60 -16.26 2.99
CA LYS A 108 -0.56 -16.49 3.99
C LYS A 108 -0.41 -15.31 4.94
N ILE A 109 -0.06 -15.61 6.19
CA ILE A 109 0.38 -14.61 7.16
C ILE A 109 1.90 -14.58 7.12
N ASN A 110 2.47 -13.45 6.74
CA ASN A 110 3.92 -13.28 6.67
C ASN A 110 4.49 -12.90 8.04
N LYS A 111 3.92 -11.86 8.66
CA LYS A 111 4.44 -11.33 9.93
C LYS A 111 3.32 -10.73 10.76
N VAL A 112 3.29 -11.08 12.05
CA VAL A 112 2.40 -10.41 13.01
C VAL A 112 3.05 -9.09 13.44
N LEU A 113 2.31 -8.00 13.27
CA LEU A 113 2.71 -6.65 13.63
C LEU A 113 2.25 -6.37 15.07
N LYS A 114 3.22 -6.10 15.95
CA LYS A 114 2.97 -5.84 17.37
C LYS A 114 2.71 -4.36 17.61
#